data_AF-A0A6V7JDN4-F1
#
_entry.id   AF-A0A6V7JDN4-F1
#
_cell.length_a   1.000
_cell.length_b   1.000
_cell.length_c   1.000
_cell.angle_alpha   90.00
_cell.angle_beta   90.00
_cell.angle_gamma   90.00
#
_symmetry.space_group_name_H-M   'P 1'
#
loop_
_entity.id
_entity.type
_entity.pdbx_description
1 polymer ?
#
loop_
_entity_poly.entity_id
_entity_poly.type
_entity_poly.pdbx_seq_one_letter_code
_entity_poly.pdbx_strand_id
1 'polypeptide(L)'
;MYKYIESDENSPLQLKQPGELPIREFARPLKPDMKNKRIFRLCNSVDDINLGAEGKIDANLTLEGVIIIIRHGDRGPLSHIRNISTVNCAGDFSTNPKLESVYQNYQNFLENASLYSRTAWAQFLGPFHGFPMLPANTRDCKIGELTTLGVGQLLKTGMLLKNAYYDRLKFVNTSITSRDVVIYSTKYRRTVQSAVALLYTFLEDNGFQNLAKLAMKEVSSFTFCNTDCACPAAEKYSKQFSK
;
A
#
# COMPACT_ATOMS: atom_id res chain seq x y z
N MET A 1 -8.38 22.50 -6.99
CA MET A 1 -8.56 21.85 -8.32
C MET A 1 -7.18 21.71 -8.94
N TYR A 2 -6.54 20.55 -8.82
CA TYR A 2 -5.19 20.35 -9.35
C TYR A 2 -5.30 19.90 -10.80
N LYS A 3 -4.78 20.73 -11.73
CA LYS A 3 -4.65 20.43 -13.16
C LYS A 3 -3.58 19.36 -13.31
N TYR A 4 -3.94 18.21 -13.88
CA TYR A 4 -2.98 17.29 -14.45
C TYR A 4 -2.39 17.96 -15.70
N ILE A 5 -1.07 18.08 -15.76
CA ILE A 5 -0.37 18.44 -17.00
C ILE A 5 -0.18 17.12 -17.73
N GLU A 6 -0.89 16.96 -18.84
CA GLU A 6 -0.63 15.93 -19.84
C GLU A 6 0.80 16.13 -20.36
N SER A 7 1.58 15.06 -20.33
CA SER A 7 2.87 15.00 -21.01
C SER A 7 2.60 14.81 -22.50
N ASP A 8 2.86 15.84 -23.30
CA ASP A 8 2.82 15.78 -24.77
C ASP A 8 3.75 14.67 -25.29
N GLU A 9 3.14 13.64 -25.87
CA GLU A 9 3.81 12.70 -26.77
C GLU A 9 4.00 13.38 -28.12
N ASN A 10 5.15 14.02 -28.34
CA ASN A 10 5.72 14.22 -29.68
C ASN A 10 7.16 14.75 -29.59
N SER A 11 8.13 13.84 -29.58
CA SER A 11 9.51 14.13 -30.00
C SER A 11 10.16 12.86 -30.53
N PRO A 12 10.89 12.92 -31.66
CA PRO A 12 11.27 11.75 -32.43
C PRO A 12 12.31 10.89 -31.69
N LEU A 13 12.02 9.59 -31.63
CA LEU A 13 12.87 8.53 -31.13
C LEU A 13 14.16 8.42 -31.96
N GLN A 14 15.28 8.89 -31.42
CA GLN A 14 16.59 8.33 -31.80
C GLN A 14 16.83 7.07 -30.97
N LEU A 15 16.76 5.91 -31.64
CA LEU A 15 17.27 4.66 -31.09
C LEU A 15 18.76 4.81 -30.77
N LYS A 16 19.12 4.76 -29.47
CA LYS A 16 20.48 4.44 -29.04
C LYS A 16 20.52 2.98 -28.60
N GLN A 17 21.49 2.24 -29.13
CA GLN A 17 21.82 0.86 -28.79
C GLN A 17 22.12 0.68 -27.28
N PRO A 18 21.96 -0.53 -26.72
CA PRO A 18 22.10 -0.79 -25.29
C PRO A 18 23.59 -0.89 -24.93
N GLY A 19 24.22 0.26 -24.72
CA GLY A 19 25.48 0.36 -23.98
C GLY A 19 25.18 0.39 -22.48
N GLU A 20 25.93 -0.41 -21.73
CA GLU A 20 25.88 -0.57 -20.27
C GLU A 20 25.62 0.76 -19.54
N LEU A 21 24.40 0.91 -19.01
CA LEU A 21 24.08 2.01 -18.12
C LEU A 21 24.89 1.82 -16.82
N PRO A 22 25.62 2.85 -16.34
CA PRO A 22 26.35 2.74 -15.09
C PRO A 22 25.37 2.42 -13.97
N ILE A 23 25.72 1.43 -13.15
CA ILE A 23 25.01 1.09 -11.92
C ILE A 23 24.88 2.39 -11.13
N ARG A 24 23.66 2.96 -11.07
CA ARG A 24 23.39 4.17 -10.30
C ARG A 24 23.74 3.88 -8.84
N GLU A 25 24.86 4.42 -8.37
CA GLU A 25 25.22 4.37 -6.97
C GLU A 25 24.25 5.26 -6.19
N PHE A 26 23.39 4.64 -5.41
CA PHE A 26 22.54 5.36 -4.47
C PHE A 26 23.40 5.96 -3.36
N ALA A 27 22.98 7.12 -2.85
CA ALA A 27 23.66 7.72 -1.71
C ALA A 27 23.72 6.69 -0.56
N ARG A 28 24.90 6.56 0.07
CA ARG A 28 25.07 5.67 1.24
C ARG A 28 24.02 6.02 2.30
N PRO A 29 23.42 5.02 2.96
CA PRO A 29 22.40 5.28 3.98
C PRO A 29 22.95 6.26 5.01
N LEU A 30 22.17 7.32 5.26
CA LEU A 30 22.50 8.32 6.28
C LEU A 30 22.69 7.58 7.62
N LYS A 31 23.90 7.66 8.18
CA LYS A 31 24.13 7.10 9.52
C LYS A 31 23.32 7.92 10.54
N PRO A 32 22.69 7.29 11.55
CA PRO A 32 21.99 8.01 12.59
C PRO A 32 22.99 8.80 13.44
N ASP A 33 23.13 10.10 13.15
CA ASP A 33 23.83 11.05 14.02
C ASP A 33 22.83 11.74 14.98
N MET A 34 23.33 12.53 15.93
CA MET A 34 22.45 13.24 16.87
C MET A 34 21.46 14.21 16.21
N LYS A 35 21.79 14.76 15.03
CA LYS A 35 20.95 15.70 14.28
C LYS A 35 19.83 14.98 13.52
N ASN A 36 20.11 13.79 13.00
CA ASN A 36 19.20 12.99 12.17
C ASN A 36 18.36 11.99 12.99
N LYS A 37 18.71 11.73 14.25
CA LYS A 37 17.96 10.83 15.14
C LYS A 37 16.47 11.17 15.25
N ARG A 38 16.11 12.46 15.19
CA ARG A 38 14.70 12.90 15.17
C ARG A 38 13.98 12.52 13.88
N ILE A 39 14.67 12.57 12.74
CA ILE A 39 14.11 12.22 11.44
C ILE A 39 13.85 10.71 11.37
N PHE A 40 14.81 9.89 11.81
CA PHE A 40 14.63 8.44 11.82
C PHE A 40 13.49 7.96 12.73
N ARG A 41 13.18 8.70 13.81
CA ARG A 41 11.99 8.41 14.65
C ARG A 41 10.65 8.67 13.96
N LEU A 42 10.64 9.44 12.87
CA LEU A 42 9.45 9.72 12.07
C LEU A 42 9.31 8.75 10.89
N CYS A 43 10.34 7.95 10.60
CA CYS A 43 10.32 6.94 9.56
C CYS A 43 9.60 5.68 10.09
N ASN A 44 8.89 5.00 9.20
CA ASN A 44 8.25 3.72 9.50
C ASN A 44 9.03 2.62 8.78
N SER A 45 10.13 2.14 9.37
CA SER A 45 10.84 1.02 8.76
C SER A 45 9.95 -0.22 8.73
N VAL A 46 10.11 -1.03 7.69
CA VAL A 46 9.45 -2.34 7.61
C VAL A 46 9.82 -3.20 8.82
N ASP A 47 11.06 -3.13 9.30
CA ASP A 47 11.53 -3.89 10.46
C ASP A 47 10.83 -3.48 11.76
N ASP A 48 10.43 -2.21 11.87
CA ASP A 48 9.77 -1.66 13.07
C ASP A 48 8.28 -2.05 13.16
N ILE A 49 7.68 -2.52 12.06
CA ILE A 49 6.30 -3.01 12.05
C ILE A 49 6.24 -4.37 12.74
N ASN A 50 5.79 -4.39 14.00
CA ASN A 50 5.73 -5.58 14.84
C ASN A 50 4.35 -5.70 15.49
N LEU A 51 4.03 -6.90 15.99
CA LEU A 51 2.77 -7.11 16.71
C LEU A 51 2.78 -6.25 17.98
N GLY A 52 1.78 -5.39 18.12
CA GLY A 52 1.57 -4.59 19.33
C GLY A 52 0.88 -5.38 20.44
N ALA A 53 0.74 -4.75 21.61
CA ALA A 53 -0.12 -5.25 22.66
C ALA A 53 -1.52 -4.65 22.49
N GLU A 54 -2.52 -5.50 22.28
CA GLU A 54 -3.90 -5.13 22.50
C GLU A 54 -4.11 -4.96 24.02
N GLY A 55 -4.92 -3.98 24.43
CA GLY A 55 -5.24 -3.78 25.84
C GLY A 55 -5.84 -5.05 26.46
N LYS A 56 -5.47 -5.37 27.70
CA LYS A 56 -6.09 -6.49 28.43
C LYS A 56 -7.51 -6.07 28.83
N ILE A 57 -8.47 -6.93 28.52
CA ILE A 57 -9.85 -6.77 28.97
C ILE A 57 -10.13 -7.91 29.96
N ASP A 58 -10.45 -7.56 31.20
CA ASP A 58 -10.77 -8.51 32.28
C ASP A 58 -12.24 -8.99 32.18
N ALA A 59 -12.63 -9.48 31.00
CA ALA A 59 -13.95 -10.05 30.75
C ALA A 59 -13.89 -11.13 29.66
N ASN A 60 -14.80 -12.11 29.73
CA ASN A 60 -14.97 -13.13 28.70
C ASN A 60 -15.72 -12.54 27.49
N LEU A 61 -15.01 -11.77 26.67
CA LEU A 61 -15.54 -11.19 25.44
C LEU A 61 -15.15 -12.03 24.21
N THR A 62 -16.08 -12.14 23.28
CA THR A 62 -15.84 -12.72 21.94
C THR A 62 -15.63 -11.59 20.94
N LEU A 63 -14.61 -11.73 20.08
CA LEU A 63 -14.39 -10.79 18.99
C LEU A 63 -15.44 -11.04 17.89
N GLU A 64 -16.35 -10.09 17.68
CA GLU A 64 -17.37 -10.17 16.62
C GLU A 64 -16.93 -9.54 15.30
N GLY A 65 -15.96 -8.61 15.33
CA GLY A 65 -15.49 -7.94 14.12
C GLY A 65 -14.36 -6.96 14.37
N VAL A 66 -13.72 -6.53 13.29
CA VAL A 66 -12.64 -5.54 13.30
C VAL A 66 -12.87 -4.47 12.25
N ILE A 67 -12.54 -3.23 12.56
CA ILE A 67 -12.47 -2.13 11.60
C ILE A 67 -10.99 -1.77 11.45
N ILE A 68 -10.48 -1.95 10.23
CA ILE A 68 -9.06 -1.72 9.92
C ILE A 68 -8.97 -0.46 9.06
N ILE A 69 -8.41 0.60 9.64
CA ILE A 69 -8.13 1.85 8.93
C ILE A 69 -6.63 1.96 8.75
N ILE A 70 -6.18 1.99 7.51
CA ILE A 70 -4.76 2.10 7.17
C ILE A 70 -4.51 3.35 6.33
N ARG A 71 -3.30 3.89 6.50
CA ARG A 71 -2.71 4.77 5.49
C ARG A 71 -2.06 3.90 4.41
N HIS A 72 -1.89 4.45 3.21
CA HIS A 72 -1.01 3.87 2.22
C HIS A 72 0.43 3.72 2.77
N GLY A 73 1.20 2.80 2.23
CA GLY A 73 2.61 2.63 2.56
C GLY A 73 3.49 3.76 2.01
N ASP A 74 4.79 3.63 2.20
CA ASP A 74 5.78 4.58 1.71
C ASP A 74 5.63 4.81 0.21
N ARG A 75 5.64 6.08 -0.14
CA ARG A 75 5.41 6.58 -1.50
C ARG A 75 6.49 7.57 -1.87
N GLY A 76 6.68 7.81 -3.16
CA GLY A 76 7.45 8.96 -3.61
C GLY A 76 6.79 10.30 -3.21
N PRO A 77 7.52 11.40 -3.37
CA PRO A 77 7.09 12.72 -2.92
C PRO A 77 5.86 13.22 -3.70
N LEU A 78 5.10 14.19 -3.15
CA LEU A 78 3.98 14.82 -3.88
C LEU A 78 4.43 16.01 -4.74
N SER A 79 5.68 16.42 -4.60
CA SER A 79 6.29 17.51 -5.33
C SER A 79 7.62 17.06 -5.92
N HIS A 80 8.11 17.80 -6.90
CA HIS A 80 9.43 17.55 -7.47
C HIS A 80 10.50 17.81 -6.41
N ILE A 81 11.39 16.84 -6.22
CA ILE A 81 12.56 16.93 -5.35
C ILE A 81 13.81 16.88 -6.23
N ARG A 82 14.73 17.81 -6.02
CA ARG A 82 16.03 17.82 -6.72
C ARG A 82 16.80 16.55 -6.35
N ASN A 83 17.42 15.91 -7.35
CA ASN A 83 18.21 14.70 -7.18
C ASN A 83 17.44 13.51 -6.56
N ILE A 84 16.11 13.42 -6.76
CA ILE A 84 15.30 12.30 -6.26
C ILE A 84 15.78 10.93 -6.77
N SER A 85 16.43 10.89 -7.93
CA SER A 85 17.06 9.68 -8.49
C SER A 85 18.19 9.10 -7.64
N THR A 86 18.71 9.86 -6.66
CA THR A 86 19.74 9.38 -5.72
C THR A 86 19.17 8.65 -4.51
N VAL A 87 17.85 8.72 -4.32
CA VAL A 87 17.12 8.05 -3.24
C VAL A 87 16.68 6.67 -3.72
N ASN A 88 17.01 5.63 -2.94
CA ASN A 88 16.57 4.27 -3.23
C ASN A 88 15.20 4.02 -2.58
N CYS A 89 14.17 3.83 -3.40
CA CYS A 89 12.83 3.45 -2.94
C CYS A 89 12.54 1.94 -3.04
N ALA A 90 13.57 1.13 -3.29
CA ALA A 90 13.44 -0.32 -3.16
C ALA A 90 13.23 -0.73 -1.71
N GLY A 91 12.52 -1.84 -1.53
CA GLY A 91 12.57 -2.58 -0.28
C GLY A 91 13.86 -3.38 -0.25
N ASP A 92 14.74 -3.08 0.71
CA ASP A 92 15.82 -4.00 1.06
C ASP A 92 15.26 -5.02 2.04
N PHE A 93 14.78 -6.16 1.52
CA PHE A 93 14.29 -7.25 2.35
C PHE A 93 15.36 -8.33 2.59
N SER A 94 16.62 -8.07 2.24
CA SER A 94 17.72 -9.04 2.35
C SER A 94 17.94 -9.52 3.79
N THR A 95 17.64 -8.66 4.77
CA THR A 95 17.72 -8.97 6.21
C THR A 95 16.52 -9.78 6.71
N ASN A 96 15.46 -9.93 5.91
CA ASN A 96 14.24 -10.63 6.27
C ASN A 96 13.80 -11.61 5.15
N PRO A 97 14.40 -12.82 5.09
CA PRO A 97 14.12 -13.79 4.03
C PRO A 97 12.64 -14.20 3.93
N LYS A 98 11.92 -14.17 5.05
CA LYS A 98 10.48 -14.46 5.07
C LYS A 98 9.70 -13.41 4.30
N LEU A 99 9.98 -12.13 4.54
CA LEU A 99 9.29 -11.04 3.84
C LEU A 99 9.69 -10.98 2.36
N GLU A 100 10.96 -11.23 2.04
CA GLU A 100 11.41 -11.35 0.64
C GLU A 100 10.60 -12.42 -0.09
N SER A 101 10.45 -13.62 0.48
CA SER A 101 9.64 -14.69 -0.11
C SER A 101 8.17 -14.28 -0.27
N VAL A 102 7.58 -13.60 0.72
CA VAL A 102 6.21 -13.10 0.63
C VAL A 102 6.06 -12.07 -0.49
N TYR A 103 7.04 -11.18 -0.66
CA TYR A 103 7.04 -10.19 -1.73
C TYR A 103 7.11 -10.87 -3.11
N GLN A 104 8.00 -11.84 -3.30
CA GLN A 104 8.07 -12.62 -4.56
C GLN A 104 6.76 -13.36 -4.85
N ASN A 105 6.17 -13.99 -3.83
CA ASN A 105 4.87 -14.67 -3.96
C ASN A 105 3.75 -13.68 -4.30
N TYR A 106 3.79 -12.46 -3.75
CA TYR A 106 2.85 -11.41 -4.08
C TYR A 106 2.99 -10.96 -5.55
N GLN A 107 4.21 -10.84 -6.07
CA GLN A 107 4.41 -10.52 -7.50
C GLN A 107 3.82 -11.61 -8.40
N ASN A 108 4.14 -12.88 -8.12
CA ASN A 108 3.59 -14.02 -8.85
C ASN A 108 2.06 -14.08 -8.75
N PHE A 109 1.50 -13.78 -7.57
CA PHE A 109 0.06 -13.69 -7.36
C PHE A 109 -0.58 -12.64 -8.27
N LEU A 110 -0.01 -11.44 -8.35
CA LEU A 110 -0.54 -10.37 -9.19
C LEU A 110 -0.48 -10.72 -10.67
N GLU A 111 0.60 -11.34 -11.13
CA GLU A 111 0.73 -11.84 -12.50
C GLU A 111 -0.32 -12.91 -12.78
N ASN A 112 -0.45 -13.91 -11.91
CA ASN A 112 -1.42 -14.99 -12.07
C ASN A 112 -2.88 -14.50 -12.04
N ALA A 113 -3.21 -13.60 -11.11
CA ALA A 113 -4.55 -13.05 -10.99
C ALA A 113 -4.92 -12.20 -12.22
N SER A 114 -3.99 -11.36 -12.69
CA SER A 114 -4.21 -10.48 -13.85
C SER A 114 -4.26 -11.22 -15.19
N LEU A 115 -3.52 -12.32 -15.35
CA LEU A 115 -3.45 -13.11 -16.58
C LEU A 115 -4.52 -14.22 -16.62
N TYR A 116 -4.52 -15.12 -15.63
CA TYR A 116 -5.35 -16.33 -15.66
C TYR A 116 -6.76 -16.11 -15.08
N SER A 117 -6.91 -15.16 -14.17
CA SER A 117 -8.18 -14.85 -13.49
C SER A 117 -8.71 -13.46 -13.82
N ARG A 118 -8.43 -12.96 -15.04
CA ARG A 118 -8.67 -11.56 -15.44
C ARG A 118 -10.06 -11.03 -15.09
N THR A 119 -11.11 -11.81 -15.30
CA THR A 119 -12.49 -11.40 -14.98
C THR A 119 -12.71 -11.25 -13.47
N ALA A 120 -12.32 -12.27 -12.69
CA ALA A 120 -12.43 -12.22 -11.23
C ALA A 120 -11.53 -11.14 -10.63
N TRP A 121 -10.35 -10.90 -11.24
CA TRP A 121 -9.45 -9.82 -10.87
C TRP A 121 -10.05 -8.44 -11.11
N ALA A 122 -10.66 -8.23 -12.29
CA ALA A 122 -11.37 -6.99 -12.61
C ALA A 122 -12.58 -6.79 -11.68
N GLN A 123 -13.31 -7.86 -11.34
CA GLN A 123 -14.42 -7.81 -10.40
C GLN A 123 -13.96 -7.44 -8.99
N PHE A 124 -12.86 -8.04 -8.51
CA PHE A 124 -12.26 -7.72 -7.22
C PHE A 124 -11.84 -6.25 -7.14
N LEU A 125 -11.14 -5.75 -8.16
CA LEU A 125 -10.71 -4.34 -8.20
C LEU A 125 -11.87 -3.37 -8.45
N GLY A 126 -12.96 -3.82 -9.06
CA GLY A 126 -14.14 -3.00 -9.38
C GLY A 126 -13.77 -1.72 -10.16
N PRO A 127 -14.03 -0.52 -9.61
CA PRO A 127 -13.70 0.75 -10.29
C PRO A 127 -12.20 0.95 -10.51
N PHE A 128 -11.33 0.17 -9.87
CA PHE A 128 -9.88 0.32 -9.92
C PHE A 128 -9.17 -0.62 -10.91
N HIS A 129 -9.91 -1.39 -11.72
CA HIS A 129 -9.35 -2.44 -12.58
C HIS A 129 -8.27 -1.97 -13.57
N GLY A 130 -8.21 -0.66 -13.90
CA GLY A 130 -7.19 -0.07 -14.77
C GLY A 130 -5.89 0.36 -14.08
N PHE A 131 -5.75 0.13 -12.77
CA PHE A 131 -4.55 0.56 -12.04
C PHE A 131 -3.42 -0.48 -12.15
N PRO A 132 -2.15 -0.05 -12.36
CA PRO A 132 -1.02 -0.95 -12.17
C PRO A 132 -0.90 -1.29 -10.68
N MET A 133 -0.68 -2.56 -10.32
CA MET A 133 -0.56 -2.97 -8.91
C MET A 133 0.87 -2.90 -8.36
N LEU A 134 1.87 -2.94 -9.25
CA LEU A 134 3.27 -2.83 -8.87
C LEU A 134 3.87 -1.52 -9.39
N PRO A 135 4.88 -0.98 -8.69
CA PRO A 135 5.71 0.09 -9.22
C PRO A 135 6.38 -0.36 -10.52
N ALA A 136 6.43 0.53 -11.52
CA ALA A 136 7.06 0.22 -12.81
C ALA A 136 8.58 -0.02 -12.70
N ASN A 137 9.23 0.58 -11.70
CA ASN A 137 10.63 0.36 -11.37
C ASN A 137 10.72 0.19 -9.85
N THR A 138 11.39 -0.87 -9.41
CA THR A 138 11.50 -1.23 -7.99
C THR A 138 12.30 -0.23 -7.17
N ARG A 139 13.17 0.57 -7.79
CA ARG A 139 14.07 1.49 -7.08
C ARG A 139 13.65 2.96 -7.15
N ASP A 140 12.75 3.32 -8.06
CA ASP A 140 12.40 4.71 -8.33
C ASP A 140 11.38 5.27 -7.33
N CYS A 141 11.61 6.50 -6.86
CA CYS A 141 10.68 7.25 -6.02
C CYS A 141 9.76 8.15 -6.87
N LYS A 142 8.85 7.58 -7.66
CA LYS A 142 7.96 8.34 -8.55
C LYS A 142 6.94 9.19 -7.78
N ILE A 143 6.58 10.34 -8.34
CA ILE A 143 5.74 11.34 -7.67
C ILE A 143 4.37 10.75 -7.31
N GLY A 144 4.08 10.71 -6.01
CA GLY A 144 2.79 10.26 -5.48
C GLY A 144 2.47 8.77 -5.65
N GLU A 145 3.39 7.98 -6.19
CA GLU A 145 3.25 6.54 -6.40
C GLU A 145 3.76 5.75 -5.21
N LEU A 146 3.14 4.59 -4.95
CA LEU A 146 3.62 3.67 -3.92
C LEU A 146 4.98 3.10 -4.33
N THR A 147 5.86 2.91 -3.34
CA THR A 147 7.19 2.33 -3.55
C THR A 147 7.18 0.83 -3.26
N THR A 148 8.22 0.11 -3.67
CA THR A 148 8.39 -1.30 -3.30
C THR A 148 8.53 -1.45 -1.77
N LEU A 149 9.22 -0.51 -1.11
CA LEU A 149 9.26 -0.45 0.36
C LEU A 149 7.85 -0.35 0.96
N GLY A 150 7.02 0.54 0.40
CA GLY A 150 5.64 0.73 0.83
C GLY A 150 4.78 -0.52 0.65
N VAL A 151 4.96 -1.27 -0.43
CA VAL A 151 4.33 -2.59 -0.61
C VAL A 151 4.75 -3.54 0.51
N GLY A 152 6.05 -3.63 0.81
CA GLY A 152 6.59 -4.48 1.88
C GLY A 152 6.02 -4.16 3.26
N GLN A 153 5.83 -2.87 3.58
CA GLN A 153 5.19 -2.43 4.83
C GLN A 153 3.78 -3.02 4.98
N LEU A 154 2.99 -3.00 3.91
CA LEU A 154 1.60 -3.47 3.96
C LEU A 154 1.50 -4.99 3.90
N LEU A 155 2.41 -5.67 3.18
CA LEU A 155 2.55 -7.13 3.25
C LEU A 155 2.84 -7.57 4.70
N LYS A 156 3.83 -6.94 5.36
CA LYS A 156 4.15 -7.27 6.75
C LYS A 156 2.98 -6.97 7.69
N THR A 157 2.29 -5.83 7.49
CA THR A 157 1.11 -5.47 8.27
C THR A 157 -0.01 -6.50 8.13
N GLY A 158 -0.33 -6.94 6.91
CA GLY A 158 -1.37 -7.95 6.69
C GLY A 158 -1.03 -9.30 7.30
N MET A 159 0.25 -9.72 7.27
CA MET A 159 0.70 -10.93 7.98
C MET A 159 0.48 -10.83 9.50
N LEU A 160 0.76 -9.67 10.11
CA LEU A 160 0.54 -9.47 11.54
C LEU A 160 -0.96 -9.45 11.89
N LEU A 161 -1.79 -8.81 11.06
CA LEU A 161 -3.24 -8.81 11.23
C LEU A 161 -3.81 -10.23 11.10
N LYS A 162 -3.29 -11.03 10.18
CA LYS A 162 -3.66 -12.44 10.06
C LYS A 162 -3.39 -13.20 11.34
N ASN A 163 -2.18 -13.09 11.87
CA ASN A 163 -1.80 -13.73 13.14
C ASN A 163 -2.66 -13.26 14.32
N ALA A 164 -3.07 -11.99 14.32
CA ALA A 164 -3.86 -11.42 15.41
C ALA A 164 -5.35 -11.81 15.35
N TYR A 165 -5.93 -11.83 14.15
CA TYR A 165 -7.37 -11.79 13.97
C TYR A 165 -7.97 -12.92 13.13
N TYR A 166 -7.23 -13.56 12.24
CA TYR A 166 -7.80 -14.48 11.24
C TYR A 166 -8.57 -15.64 11.88
N ASP A 167 -7.95 -16.31 12.85
CA ASP A 167 -8.56 -17.41 13.58
C ASP A 167 -9.72 -16.92 14.48
N ARG A 168 -9.54 -15.74 15.10
CA ARG A 168 -10.55 -15.14 15.99
C ARG A 168 -11.81 -14.72 15.24
N LEU A 169 -11.67 -14.33 13.98
CA LEU A 169 -12.76 -14.01 13.05
C LEU A 169 -13.35 -15.26 12.38
N LYS A 170 -12.87 -16.47 12.73
CA LYS A 170 -13.35 -17.75 12.20
C LYS A 170 -13.20 -17.88 10.68
N PHE A 171 -12.18 -17.24 10.11
CA PHE A 171 -11.89 -17.32 8.68
C PHE A 171 -11.21 -18.64 8.28
N VAL A 172 -10.60 -19.35 9.24
CA VAL A 172 -10.01 -20.68 9.01
C VAL A 172 -11.07 -21.65 8.47
N ASN A 173 -10.79 -22.27 7.32
CA ASN A 173 -11.67 -23.23 6.63
C ASN A 173 -13.07 -22.69 6.27
N THR A 174 -13.27 -21.38 6.30
CA THR A 174 -14.54 -20.74 5.97
C THR A 174 -14.42 -20.01 4.64
N SER A 175 -15.45 -20.10 3.79
CA SER A 175 -15.49 -19.33 2.55
C SER A 175 -15.78 -17.85 2.84
N ILE A 176 -14.75 -17.00 2.78
CA ILE A 176 -14.88 -15.55 2.95
C ILE A 176 -15.71 -14.96 1.79
N THR A 177 -16.71 -14.14 2.12
CA THR A 177 -17.59 -13.48 1.15
C THR A 177 -17.70 -11.98 1.40
N SER A 178 -18.37 -11.27 0.48
CA SER A 178 -18.64 -9.83 0.63
C SER A 178 -19.58 -9.47 1.80
N ARG A 179 -20.14 -10.46 2.52
CA ARG A 179 -20.87 -10.24 3.79
C ARG A 179 -19.93 -10.17 5.00
N ASP A 180 -18.80 -10.86 4.92
CA ASP A 180 -17.83 -10.99 6.00
C ASP A 180 -16.78 -9.88 5.93
N VAL A 181 -16.43 -9.45 4.71
CA VAL A 181 -15.41 -8.44 4.47
C VAL A 181 -15.92 -7.39 3.49
N VAL A 182 -15.85 -6.13 3.90
CA VAL A 182 -16.15 -4.97 3.03
C VAL A 182 -14.90 -4.09 2.92
N ILE A 183 -14.51 -3.77 1.68
CA ILE A 183 -13.27 -3.06 1.40
C ILE A 183 -13.60 -1.72 0.75
N TYR A 184 -13.08 -0.65 1.32
CA TYR A 184 -13.15 0.70 0.75
C TYR A 184 -11.74 1.23 0.49
N SER A 185 -11.55 1.92 -0.63
CA SER A 185 -10.33 2.67 -0.92
C SER A 185 -10.68 4.00 -1.57
N THR A 186 -9.85 5.00 -1.34
CA THR A 186 -9.87 6.22 -2.16
C THR A 186 -9.40 5.92 -3.59
N LYS A 187 -9.70 6.82 -4.53
CA LYS A 187 -9.30 6.71 -5.95
C LYS A 187 -7.80 6.85 -6.25
N TYR A 188 -6.94 6.95 -5.24
CA TYR A 188 -5.51 7.06 -5.48
C TYR A 188 -4.87 5.69 -5.66
N ARG A 189 -4.09 5.51 -6.74
CA ARG A 189 -3.39 4.25 -7.04
C ARG A 189 -2.66 3.67 -5.83
N ARG A 190 -1.90 4.52 -5.12
CA ARG A 190 -1.15 4.12 -3.91
C ARG A 190 -2.00 3.54 -2.78
N THR A 191 -3.25 4.00 -2.60
CA THR A 191 -4.13 3.47 -1.54
C THR A 191 -4.72 2.13 -1.95
N VAL A 192 -5.10 1.99 -3.23
CA VAL A 192 -5.57 0.72 -3.78
C VAL A 192 -4.47 -0.34 -3.70
N GLN A 193 -3.27 -0.02 -4.20
CA GLN A 193 -2.09 -0.91 -4.17
C GLN A 193 -1.75 -1.34 -2.73
N SER A 194 -1.78 -0.40 -1.78
CA SER A 194 -1.55 -0.69 -0.36
C SER A 194 -2.60 -1.65 0.21
N ALA A 195 -3.89 -1.42 -0.11
CA ALA A 195 -4.97 -2.29 0.32
C ALA A 195 -4.82 -3.69 -0.26
N VAL A 196 -4.52 -3.83 -1.55
CA VAL A 196 -4.30 -5.13 -2.22
C VAL A 196 -3.13 -5.89 -1.58
N ALA A 197 -2.00 -5.23 -1.32
CA ALA A 197 -0.86 -5.86 -0.65
C ALA A 197 -1.21 -6.36 0.76
N LEU A 198 -1.91 -5.54 1.56
CA LEU A 198 -2.37 -5.96 2.88
C LEU A 198 -3.36 -7.12 2.80
N LEU A 199 -4.35 -7.05 1.92
CA LEU A 199 -5.39 -8.06 1.77
C LEU A 199 -4.84 -9.40 1.29
N TYR A 200 -3.85 -9.39 0.40
CA TYR A 200 -3.15 -10.60 -0.04
C TYR A 200 -2.60 -11.37 1.17
N THR A 201 -1.84 -10.71 2.04
CA THR A 201 -1.24 -11.40 3.20
C THR A 201 -2.21 -11.63 4.34
N PHE A 202 -3.28 -10.84 4.44
CA PHE A 202 -4.27 -10.98 5.51
C PHE A 202 -5.30 -12.08 5.20
N LEU A 203 -5.82 -12.13 3.97
CA LEU A 203 -6.99 -12.94 3.62
C LEU A 203 -6.69 -14.10 2.68
N GLU A 204 -5.60 -14.09 1.91
CA GLU A 204 -5.29 -15.23 1.05
C GLU A 204 -4.48 -16.29 1.81
N ASP A 205 -4.92 -17.53 1.66
CA ASP A 205 -4.23 -18.73 2.14
C ASP A 205 -3.69 -19.56 0.97
N ASN A 206 -4.45 -19.68 -0.13
CA ASN A 206 -4.13 -20.54 -1.26
C ASN A 206 -4.63 -19.94 -2.58
N GLY A 207 -3.83 -19.07 -3.21
CA GLY A 207 -4.12 -18.51 -4.53
C GLY A 207 -4.99 -17.24 -4.50
N PHE A 208 -5.93 -17.12 -5.44
CA PHE A 208 -6.86 -15.99 -5.58
C PHE A 208 -8.31 -16.44 -5.33
N GLN A 209 -8.54 -17.25 -4.30
CA GLN A 209 -9.86 -17.84 -4.04
C GLN A 209 -10.73 -16.96 -3.16
N ASN A 210 -10.13 -16.31 -2.16
CA ASN A 210 -10.87 -15.49 -1.21
C ASN A 210 -11.18 -14.12 -1.82
N LEU A 211 -10.19 -13.45 -2.38
CA LEU A 211 -10.33 -12.13 -2.99
C LEU A 211 -11.21 -12.16 -4.25
N ALA A 212 -11.26 -13.26 -5.00
CA ALA A 212 -12.17 -13.41 -6.13
C ALA A 212 -13.67 -13.31 -5.76
N LYS A 213 -14.02 -13.50 -4.48
CA LYS A 213 -15.40 -13.40 -3.96
C LYS A 213 -15.70 -12.04 -3.34
N LEU A 214 -14.71 -11.15 -3.32
CA LEU A 214 -14.79 -9.80 -2.77
C LEU A 214 -14.82 -8.77 -3.88
N ALA A 215 -15.20 -7.54 -3.53
CA ALA A 215 -15.13 -6.39 -4.41
C ALA A 215 -14.72 -5.14 -3.62
N MET A 216 -13.74 -4.41 -4.15
CA MET A 216 -13.34 -3.11 -3.62
C MET A 216 -14.32 -2.02 -4.03
N LYS A 217 -14.62 -1.12 -3.09
CA LYS A 217 -15.51 0.02 -3.31
C LYS A 217 -14.71 1.33 -3.29
N GLU A 218 -15.05 2.23 -4.20
CA GLU A 218 -14.49 3.58 -4.20
C GLU A 218 -15.19 4.47 -3.18
N VAL A 219 -14.39 5.27 -2.47
CA VAL A 219 -14.85 6.45 -1.75
C VAL A 219 -14.15 7.70 -2.29
N SER A 220 -14.91 8.77 -2.47
CA SER A 220 -14.39 10.04 -3.00
C SER A 220 -13.73 10.91 -1.93
N SER A 221 -14.05 10.68 -0.65
CA SER A 221 -13.55 11.45 0.49
C SER A 221 -12.45 10.73 1.26
N PHE A 222 -11.47 11.51 1.74
CA PHE A 222 -10.45 11.04 2.68
C PHE A 222 -11.01 10.70 4.08
N THR A 223 -12.22 11.18 4.39
CA THR A 223 -12.93 10.85 5.62
C THR A 223 -13.80 9.61 5.49
N PHE A 224 -13.79 8.93 4.32
CA PHE A 224 -14.60 7.73 4.05
C PHE A 224 -16.11 7.93 4.29
N CYS A 225 -16.59 9.18 4.17
CA CYS A 225 -18.00 9.51 4.24
C CYS A 225 -18.73 9.19 2.93
N ASN A 226 -19.99 8.80 3.04
CA ASN A 226 -20.87 8.52 1.91
C ASN A 226 -21.93 9.62 1.72
N THR A 227 -22.45 10.17 2.82
CA THR A 227 -23.41 11.30 2.86
C THR A 227 -22.84 12.40 3.77
N ASP A 228 -23.12 13.67 3.45
CA ASP A 228 -22.76 14.84 4.27
C ASP A 228 -21.26 15.04 4.57
N CYS A 229 -20.43 14.78 3.56
CA CYS A 229 -18.98 14.90 3.62
C CYS A 229 -18.43 16.32 3.81
N ALA A 230 -19.25 17.35 3.58
CA ALA A 230 -18.84 18.74 3.66
C ALA A 230 -19.32 19.33 4.99
N CYS A 231 -18.37 19.78 5.82
CA CYS A 231 -18.67 20.58 7.00
C CYS A 231 -18.12 22.01 6.77
N PRO A 232 -18.95 22.96 6.30
CA PRO A 232 -18.51 24.35 6.07
C PRO A 232 -17.92 25.00 7.33
N ALA A 233 -18.42 24.62 8.51
CA ALA A 233 -17.89 25.09 9.79
C ALA A 233 -16.45 24.62 10.05
N ALA A 234 -16.08 23.42 9.58
CA ALA A 234 -14.73 22.89 9.78
C ALA A 234 -13.66 23.74 9.08
N GLU A 235 -13.94 24.27 7.89
CA GLU A 235 -13.01 25.16 7.19
C GLU A 235 -12.83 26.48 7.94
N LYS A 236 -13.93 27.06 8.43
CA LYS A 236 -13.92 28.29 9.25
C LYS A 236 -13.06 28.11 10.49
N TYR A 237 -13.27 27.03 11.25
CA TYR A 237 -12.54 26.77 12.48
C TYR A 237 -11.09 26.35 12.25
N SER A 238 -10.81 25.59 11.18
CA SER A 238 -9.44 25.26 10.78
C SER A 238 -8.62 26.52 10.52
N LYS A 239 -9.16 27.49 9.77
CA LYS A 239 -8.50 28.79 9.54
C LYS A 239 -8.31 29.60 10.83
N GLN A 240 -9.26 29.52 11.76
CA GLN A 240 -9.22 30.27 13.01
C GLN A 240 -8.21 29.72 14.02
N PHE A 241 -8.00 28.41 14.03
CA PHE A 241 -7.22 27.72 15.08
C PHE A 241 -5.95 27.02 14.59
N SER A 242 -5.71 26.91 13.28
CA SER A 242 -4.42 26.46 12.74
C SER A 242 -3.42 27.62 12.80
N LYS A 243 -2.76 27.79 13.95
CA LYS A 243 -1.56 28.62 14.10
C LYS A 243 -0.31 27.82 13.77
#